data_AF-A0A963CLM5-F1
#
_entry.id   AF-A0A963CLM5-F1
#
_cell.length_a   1.000
_cell.length_b   1.000
_cell.length_c   1.000
_cell.angle_alpha   90.00
_cell.angle_beta   90.00
_cell.angle_gamma   90.00
#
_symmetry.space_group_name_H-M   'P 1'
#
loop_
_entity.id
_entity.type
_entity.pdbx_description
1 polymer ?
#
loop_
_entity_poly.entity_id
_entity_poly.type
_entity_poly.pdbx_seq_one_letter_code
_entity_poly.pdbx_strand_id
1 'polypeptide(L)'
;MMTKLPVRRSLSSIIPAAAIFTLLLFIFPGAWAQESKNASEFAESDDTLATLQKFTKLRSARQVQIKEIERQLRSSPSDSEKKELERDLAELSKELATLKENFVEVAAGIGFSAISDKQEQGFNLQAEMLSLMEPVVREMKHMTSEVRKKSDIREEITFYKTRIPKAKVAIENVSALIAIAKDKSLKEYLQDILSDWKRHQANMESQLQALELQLNRIESAETSFSDASQTYLKSFFQKRGLYLTQALLVVALILLLSRYSHKLIMRLVPGYRMEHRSFRIRLLDLVHRMITISLTLVGPMVVFYVNEDWVLFSLGVLLLLGAAWTLRTAIPRYWQQIRIYLNIGSVREGERILFEGLPWRVKKIDIFTLLENPDAGISQRIAIEQLVDLKSRPMRNDEPWFPCRKEDWVLLSDGVRGKVVGISHEFVELVERGGAH
;
A
#
# COMPACT_ATOMS: atom_id res chain seq x y z
N MET A 1 -19.66 59.53 -28.89
CA MET A 1 -18.85 60.66 -28.39
C MET A 1 -17.73 60.04 -27.56
N MET A 2 -16.57 59.72 -28.16
CA MET A 2 -15.38 60.60 -28.28
C MET A 2 -14.97 61.13 -26.89
N THR A 3 -13.79 60.86 -26.33
CA THR A 3 -12.43 61.06 -26.87
C THR A 3 -11.38 60.46 -25.90
N LYS A 4 -10.46 59.60 -26.38
CA LYS A 4 -9.02 59.85 -26.66
C LYS A 4 -8.04 59.85 -25.45
N LEU A 5 -7.22 58.79 -25.42
CA LEU A 5 -5.74 58.66 -25.26
C LEU A 5 -4.91 59.95 -25.53
N PRO A 6 -3.57 60.09 -25.28
CA PRO A 6 -2.48 59.06 -25.21
C PRO A 6 -1.36 59.38 -24.14
N VAL A 7 -0.23 58.67 -23.93
CA VAL A 7 1.06 58.57 -24.69
C VAL A 7 2.07 57.80 -23.78
N ARG A 8 2.63 56.63 -24.20
CA ARG A 8 4.05 56.27 -24.51
C ARG A 8 5.14 56.64 -23.46
N ARG A 9 6.24 55.90 -23.21
CA ARG A 9 7.11 54.88 -23.88
C ARG A 9 8.07 54.34 -22.77
N SER A 10 8.66 53.14 -22.76
CA SER A 10 9.61 52.51 -23.72
C SER A 10 9.56 50.96 -23.56
N LEU A 11 9.58 50.11 -24.62
CA LEU A 11 10.73 49.61 -25.40
C LEU A 11 11.91 49.18 -24.49
N SER A 12 12.46 47.95 -24.50
CA SER A 12 12.52 46.90 -25.54
C SER A 12 13.21 45.62 -25.01
N SER A 13 13.01 44.49 -25.72
CA SER A 13 13.78 43.22 -25.70
C SER A 13 13.49 42.30 -24.49
N ILE A 14 13.25 40.98 -24.61
CA ILE A 14 13.77 39.95 -25.52
C ILE A 14 12.68 38.88 -25.77
N ILE A 15 12.69 38.39 -27.01
CA ILE A 15 11.82 37.44 -27.72
C ILE A 15 11.71 36.06 -27.03
N PRO A 16 10.58 35.33 -27.19
CA PRO A 16 10.21 34.19 -26.35
C PRO A 16 11.01 32.92 -26.64
N ALA A 17 11.09 32.07 -25.61
CA ALA A 17 11.74 30.76 -25.52
C ALA A 17 11.19 29.66 -26.46
N ALA A 18 10.80 30.02 -27.68
CA ALA A 18 10.42 29.11 -28.77
C ALA A 18 11.59 28.80 -29.73
N ALA A 19 12.79 29.34 -29.46
CA ALA A 19 13.98 29.19 -30.31
C ALA A 19 15.11 28.32 -29.70
N ILE A 20 14.90 27.72 -28.51
CA ILE A 20 15.92 26.87 -27.85
C ILE A 20 15.63 25.37 -28.02
N PHE A 21 14.43 25.00 -28.50
CA PHE A 21 14.09 23.60 -28.79
C PHE A 21 14.35 23.17 -30.24
N THR A 22 14.66 24.12 -31.13
CA THR A 22 14.90 23.88 -32.56
C THR A 22 16.39 23.80 -32.94
N LEU A 23 17.31 23.95 -31.98
CA LEU A 23 18.76 23.88 -32.21
C LEU A 23 19.45 22.66 -31.55
N LEU A 24 18.69 21.64 -31.14
CA LEU A 24 19.21 20.37 -30.65
C LEU A 24 18.79 19.17 -31.52
N LEU A 25 18.21 19.45 -32.69
CA LEU A 25 17.81 18.45 -33.70
C LEU A 25 18.75 18.39 -34.91
N PHE A 26 19.89 19.10 -34.88
CA PHE A 26 20.82 19.19 -36.03
C PHE A 26 22.22 18.61 -35.80
N ILE A 27 22.42 17.82 -34.74
CA ILE A 27 23.70 17.14 -34.49
C ILE A 27 23.45 15.67 -34.16
N PHE A 28 22.94 14.90 -35.14
CA PHE A 28 23.15 13.45 -35.30
C PHE A 28 22.53 13.01 -36.65
N PRO A 29 23.18 13.24 -37.80
CA PRO A 29 22.84 12.53 -39.03
C PRO A 29 23.63 11.21 -39.03
N GLY A 30 23.04 10.15 -38.47
CA GLY A 30 23.64 8.82 -38.55
C GLY A 30 23.17 7.90 -37.44
N ALA A 31 22.04 7.22 -37.68
CA ALA A 31 21.73 5.86 -37.19
C ALA A 31 20.23 5.51 -37.32
N TRP A 32 19.54 5.97 -38.36
CA TRP A 32 18.28 5.35 -38.81
C TRP A 32 18.22 5.40 -40.34
N ALA A 33 19.25 4.85 -40.98
CA ALA A 33 19.16 4.41 -42.37
C ALA A 33 18.92 2.91 -42.33
N GLN A 34 17.69 2.50 -42.02
CA GLN A 34 17.26 1.16 -42.43
C GLN A 34 16.76 1.33 -43.86
N GLU A 35 17.67 0.97 -44.76
CA GLU A 35 17.53 0.92 -46.21
C GLU A 35 16.18 0.30 -46.58
N SER A 36 15.18 1.13 -46.89
CA SER A 36 14.01 0.67 -47.63
C SER A 36 14.49 0.46 -49.06
N LYS A 37 15.03 -0.72 -49.36
CA LYS A 37 15.15 -1.16 -50.75
C LYS A 37 13.77 -1.03 -51.36
N ASN A 38 13.66 -0.19 -52.40
CA ASN A 38 12.41 0.02 -53.09
C ASN A 38 11.91 -1.36 -53.56
N ALA A 39 10.61 -1.65 -53.44
CA ALA A 39 10.02 -2.92 -53.87
C ALA A 39 10.36 -3.28 -55.34
N SER A 40 10.64 -2.27 -56.16
CA SER A 40 11.16 -2.37 -57.53
C SER A 40 12.55 -3.02 -57.63
N GLU A 41 13.45 -2.73 -56.70
CA GLU A 41 14.86 -3.15 -56.72
C GLU A 41 15.03 -4.57 -56.12
N PHE A 42 14.16 -4.95 -55.17
CA PHE A 42 14.06 -6.30 -54.64
C PHE A 42 13.56 -7.32 -55.68
N ALA A 43 12.68 -6.88 -56.58
CA ALA A 43 12.08 -7.73 -57.60
C ALA A 43 12.91 -7.86 -58.89
N GLU A 44 13.93 -7.02 -59.08
CA GLU A 44 14.81 -7.01 -60.27
C GLU A 44 16.02 -7.95 -60.18
N SER A 45 16.33 -8.56 -59.02
CA SER A 45 17.45 -9.50 -58.95
C SER A 45 17.07 -10.85 -59.57
N ASP A 46 17.54 -11.14 -60.78
CA ASP A 46 17.40 -12.44 -61.45
C ASP A 46 17.81 -13.62 -60.53
N ASP A 47 18.72 -13.39 -59.58
CA ASP A 47 19.21 -14.38 -58.62
C ASP A 47 18.16 -14.78 -57.54
N THR A 48 17.28 -13.87 -57.10
CA THR A 48 16.18 -14.21 -56.18
C THR A 48 15.10 -15.03 -56.89
N LEU A 49 14.75 -14.67 -58.13
CA LEU A 49 13.81 -15.45 -58.94
C LEU A 49 14.35 -16.86 -59.24
N ALA A 50 15.64 -16.98 -59.58
CA ALA A 50 16.28 -18.28 -59.79
C ALA A 50 16.29 -19.14 -58.51
N THR A 51 16.51 -18.52 -57.35
CA THR A 51 16.49 -19.21 -56.04
C THR A 51 15.08 -19.66 -55.67
N LEU A 52 14.06 -18.82 -55.87
CA LEU A 52 12.66 -19.17 -55.65
C LEU A 52 12.19 -20.30 -56.59
N GLN A 53 12.65 -20.31 -57.85
CA GLN A 53 12.39 -21.41 -58.79
C GLN A 53 13.06 -22.73 -58.37
N LYS A 54 14.24 -22.70 -57.76
CA LYS A 54 14.87 -23.91 -57.20
C LYS A 54 14.04 -24.46 -56.04
N PHE A 55 13.55 -23.58 -55.17
CA PHE A 55 12.70 -23.97 -54.05
C PHE A 55 11.33 -24.52 -54.49
N THR A 56 10.69 -23.96 -55.52
CA THR A 56 9.42 -24.52 -56.03
C THR A 56 9.61 -25.92 -56.61
N LYS A 57 10.69 -26.17 -57.35
CA LYS A 57 11.03 -27.50 -57.87
C LYS A 57 11.35 -28.49 -56.76
N LEU A 58 12.11 -28.07 -55.74
CA LEU A 58 12.42 -28.91 -54.59
C LEU A 58 11.15 -29.27 -53.81
N ARG A 59 10.25 -28.31 -53.60
CA ARG A 59 8.95 -28.52 -52.94
C ARG A 59 8.10 -29.53 -53.71
N SER A 60 7.94 -29.36 -55.03
CA SER A 60 7.11 -30.27 -55.83
C SER A 60 7.67 -31.70 -55.81
N ALA A 61 8.99 -31.87 -55.87
CA ALA A 61 9.64 -33.17 -55.71
C ALA A 61 9.38 -33.80 -54.33
N ARG A 62 9.54 -33.05 -53.23
CA ARG A 62 9.27 -33.54 -51.88
C ARG A 62 7.79 -33.88 -51.66
N GLN A 63 6.87 -33.12 -52.25
CA GLN A 63 5.44 -33.36 -52.13
C GLN A 63 4.98 -34.61 -52.91
N VAL A 64 5.67 -34.97 -54.00
CA VAL A 64 5.50 -36.25 -54.67
C VAL A 64 6.03 -37.40 -53.79
N GLN A 65 7.18 -37.23 -53.13
CA GLN A 65 7.72 -38.23 -52.19
C GLN A 65 6.79 -38.50 -51.01
N ILE A 66 6.20 -37.45 -50.41
CA ILE A 66 5.20 -37.62 -49.34
C ILE A 66 3.99 -38.40 -49.82
N LYS A 67 3.44 -38.09 -51.00
CA LYS A 67 2.29 -38.83 -51.56
C LYS A 67 2.62 -40.29 -51.82
N GLU A 68 3.85 -40.58 -52.22
CA GLU A 68 4.31 -41.95 -52.43
C GLU A 68 4.46 -42.71 -51.10
N ILE A 69 5.04 -42.07 -50.07
CA ILE A 69 5.14 -42.64 -48.72
C ILE A 69 3.75 -42.84 -48.09
N GLU A 70 2.83 -41.88 -48.23
CA GLU A 70 1.43 -42.02 -47.79
C GLU A 70 0.72 -43.18 -48.49
N ARG A 71 1.03 -43.42 -49.77
CA ARG A 71 0.48 -44.55 -50.52
C ARG A 71 1.07 -45.88 -50.03
N GLN A 72 2.38 -45.92 -49.77
CA GLN A 72 3.07 -47.10 -49.23
C GLN A 72 2.60 -47.44 -47.81
N LEU A 73 2.35 -46.43 -46.98
CA LEU A 73 1.80 -46.56 -45.64
C LEU A 73 0.39 -47.19 -45.64
N ARG A 74 -0.43 -46.89 -46.66
CA ARG A 74 -1.76 -47.48 -46.84
C ARG A 74 -1.72 -48.93 -47.34
N SER A 75 -0.65 -49.36 -48.00
CA SER A 75 -0.52 -50.70 -48.60
C SER A 75 0.34 -51.69 -47.82
N SER A 76 1.15 -51.24 -46.85
CA SER A 76 2.06 -52.13 -46.12
C SER A 76 1.34 -52.88 -44.97
N PRO A 77 1.50 -54.22 -44.87
CA PRO A 77 0.88 -55.05 -43.82
C PRO A 77 1.72 -55.16 -42.52
N SER A 78 2.97 -54.70 -42.49
CA SER A 78 3.88 -54.86 -41.34
C SER A 78 3.91 -53.64 -40.42
N ASP A 79 3.76 -53.84 -39.10
CA ASP A 79 3.80 -52.76 -38.10
C ASP A 79 5.18 -52.11 -37.97
N SER A 80 6.26 -52.83 -38.28
CA SER A 80 7.62 -52.26 -38.26
C SER A 80 7.86 -51.32 -39.44
N GLU A 81 7.38 -51.68 -40.64
CA GLU A 81 7.51 -50.86 -41.85
C GLU A 81 6.65 -49.59 -41.75
N LYS A 82 5.45 -49.68 -41.16
CA LYS A 82 4.61 -48.50 -40.91
C LYS A 82 5.29 -47.47 -40.03
N LYS A 83 5.96 -47.91 -38.96
CA LYS A 83 6.64 -47.02 -38.02
C LYS A 83 7.83 -46.30 -38.63
N GLU A 84 8.54 -46.96 -39.56
CA GLU A 84 9.63 -46.34 -40.33
C GLU A 84 9.09 -45.31 -41.33
N LEU A 85 8.04 -45.66 -42.08
CA LEU A 85 7.36 -44.75 -43.01
C LEU A 85 6.73 -43.52 -42.31
N GLU A 86 6.17 -43.68 -41.10
CA GLU A 86 5.66 -42.57 -40.28
C GLU A 86 6.78 -41.61 -39.85
N ARG A 87 7.95 -42.14 -39.50
CA ARG A 87 9.11 -41.32 -39.13
C ARG A 87 9.62 -40.54 -40.34
N ASP A 88 9.73 -41.20 -41.49
CA ASP A 88 10.19 -40.57 -42.73
C ASP A 88 9.19 -39.51 -43.23
N LEU A 89 7.88 -39.74 -43.05
CA LEU A 89 6.83 -38.75 -43.31
C LEU A 89 6.98 -37.55 -42.37
N ALA A 90 7.20 -37.78 -41.07
CA ALA A 90 7.42 -36.70 -40.11
C ALA A 90 8.66 -35.87 -40.46
N GLU A 91 9.75 -36.51 -40.87
CA GLU A 91 10.98 -35.84 -41.31
C GLU A 91 10.77 -35.01 -42.58
N LEU A 92 10.16 -35.59 -43.62
CA LEU A 92 9.84 -34.88 -44.87
C LEU A 92 8.84 -33.74 -44.67
N SER A 93 7.88 -33.88 -43.77
CA SER A 93 6.95 -32.80 -43.42
C SER A 93 7.66 -31.64 -42.73
N LYS A 94 8.64 -31.93 -41.87
CA LYS A 94 9.49 -30.94 -41.22
C LYS A 94 10.41 -30.24 -42.22
N GLU A 95 11.00 -30.98 -43.15
CA GLU A 95 11.78 -30.41 -44.26
C GLU A 95 10.93 -29.51 -45.18
N LEU A 96 9.67 -29.89 -45.45
CA LEU A 96 8.77 -29.03 -46.22
C LEU A 96 8.40 -27.75 -45.46
N ALA A 97 8.24 -27.83 -44.14
CA ALA A 97 7.98 -26.66 -43.31
C ALA A 97 9.16 -25.69 -43.33
N THR A 98 10.39 -26.19 -43.17
CA THR A 98 11.61 -25.35 -43.26
C THR A 98 11.81 -24.79 -44.66
N LEU A 99 11.51 -25.57 -45.70
CA LEU A 99 11.55 -25.10 -47.09
C LEU A 99 10.52 -23.99 -47.35
N LYS A 100 9.31 -24.10 -46.78
CA LYS A 100 8.29 -23.04 -46.84
C LYS A 100 8.76 -21.78 -46.13
N GLU A 101 9.36 -21.92 -44.94
CA GLU A 101 9.91 -20.80 -44.16
C GLU A 101 11.01 -20.07 -44.93
N ASN A 102 12.01 -20.80 -45.45
CA ASN A 102 13.10 -20.23 -46.26
C ASN A 102 12.59 -19.58 -47.56
N PHE A 103 11.60 -20.20 -48.22
CA PHE A 103 10.98 -19.62 -49.41
C PHE A 103 10.30 -18.29 -49.07
N VAL A 104 9.54 -18.23 -47.98
CA VAL A 104 8.84 -17.02 -47.55
C VAL A 104 9.83 -15.95 -47.12
N GLU A 105 10.91 -16.28 -46.44
CA GLU A 105 11.98 -15.35 -46.07
C GLU A 105 12.61 -14.69 -47.31
N VAL A 106 12.91 -15.49 -48.33
CA VAL A 106 13.47 -14.99 -49.60
C VAL A 106 12.42 -14.24 -50.43
N ALA A 107 11.15 -14.61 -50.39
CA ALA A 107 10.09 -13.96 -51.17
C ALA A 107 9.56 -12.66 -50.51
N ALA A 108 9.54 -12.60 -49.18
CA ALA A 108 9.04 -11.45 -48.42
C ALA A 108 10.15 -10.45 -48.06
N GLY A 109 11.43 -10.87 -48.07
CA GLY A 109 12.58 -10.03 -47.71
C GLY A 109 12.67 -9.70 -46.21
N ILE A 110 11.92 -10.42 -45.36
CA ILE A 110 11.83 -10.22 -43.91
C ILE A 110 11.95 -11.60 -43.25
N GLY A 111 12.81 -11.73 -42.24
CA GLY A 111 13.00 -12.99 -41.49
C GLY A 111 11.71 -13.47 -40.83
N PHE A 112 11.27 -14.68 -41.19
CA PHE A 112 10.00 -15.27 -40.74
C PHE A 112 10.00 -15.66 -39.24
N SER A 113 11.18 -15.93 -38.68
CA SER A 113 11.37 -16.24 -37.25
C SER A 113 10.99 -15.10 -36.30
N ALA A 114 10.80 -13.88 -36.81
CA ALA A 114 10.31 -12.74 -36.03
C ALA A 114 8.78 -12.72 -35.85
N ILE A 115 8.03 -13.60 -36.51
CA ILE A 115 6.57 -13.54 -36.61
C ILE A 115 5.88 -14.85 -36.16
N SER A 116 6.57 -15.99 -36.17
CA SER A 116 6.00 -17.28 -35.74
C SER A 116 5.99 -17.45 -34.22
N ASP A 117 4.81 -17.72 -33.66
CA ASP A 117 4.63 -18.09 -32.26
C ASP A 117 5.19 -19.49 -32.02
N LYS A 118 6.14 -19.62 -31.08
CA LYS A 118 6.55 -20.91 -30.56
C LYS A 118 6.13 -21.04 -29.11
N GLN A 119 5.10 -21.86 -28.92
CA GLN A 119 4.52 -22.28 -27.67
C GLN A 119 5.25 -23.55 -27.16
N GLU A 120 5.66 -23.53 -25.90
CA GLU A 120 5.40 -24.55 -24.86
C GLU A 120 6.36 -24.30 -23.68
N GLN A 121 5.83 -23.68 -22.61
CA GLN A 121 6.51 -23.57 -21.33
C GLN A 121 6.37 -24.92 -20.61
N GLY A 122 7.51 -25.60 -20.45
CA GLY A 122 7.62 -26.85 -19.72
C GLY A 122 7.23 -26.71 -18.25
N PHE A 123 6.64 -27.79 -17.73
CA PHE A 123 6.30 -28.03 -16.33
C PHE A 123 7.43 -27.57 -15.40
N ASN A 124 7.17 -26.52 -14.61
CA ASN A 124 8.14 -25.92 -13.71
C ASN A 124 7.73 -26.21 -12.25
N LEU A 125 8.51 -27.04 -11.55
CA LEU A 125 8.30 -27.38 -10.13
C LEU A 125 8.24 -26.13 -9.22
N GLN A 126 8.80 -25.00 -9.66
CA GLN A 126 8.74 -23.71 -8.97
C GLN A 126 7.34 -23.06 -9.04
N ALA A 127 6.54 -23.37 -10.08
CA ALA A 127 5.15 -22.94 -10.18
C ALA A 127 4.24 -23.65 -9.16
N GLU A 128 4.63 -24.87 -8.74
CA GLU A 128 3.87 -25.70 -7.80
C GLU A 128 4.13 -25.30 -6.35
N MET A 129 5.31 -24.76 -6.03
CA MET A 129 5.55 -24.12 -4.72
C MET A 129 4.80 -22.78 -4.59
N LEU A 130 4.58 -22.08 -5.72
CA LEU A 130 3.74 -20.89 -5.82
C LEU A 130 2.22 -21.19 -5.71
N SER A 131 1.79 -22.45 -5.92
CA SER A 131 0.39 -22.87 -5.75
C SER A 131 -0.02 -22.94 -4.26
N LEU A 132 0.95 -23.11 -3.35
CA LEU A 132 0.71 -23.11 -1.91
C LEU A 132 0.53 -21.69 -1.33
N MET A 133 1.03 -20.67 -2.04
CA MET A 133 0.82 -19.24 -1.77
C MET A 133 -0.34 -18.66 -2.61
N GLU A 134 -0.97 -19.50 -3.44
CA GLU A 134 -1.99 -19.09 -4.39
C GLU A 134 -3.22 -18.41 -3.77
N PRO A 135 -3.65 -18.68 -2.52
CA PRO A 135 -4.74 -17.91 -1.90
C PRO A 135 -4.34 -16.46 -1.59
N VAL A 136 -3.14 -16.25 -1.04
CA VAL A 136 -2.64 -14.92 -0.64
C VAL A 136 -2.23 -14.10 -1.87
N VAL A 137 -1.63 -14.76 -2.86
CA VAL A 137 -1.31 -14.17 -4.16
C VAL A 137 -2.57 -13.92 -4.97
N ARG A 138 -3.63 -14.75 -4.89
CA ARG A 138 -4.93 -14.48 -5.53
C ARG A 138 -5.55 -13.20 -5.01
N GLU A 139 -5.54 -13.00 -3.70
CA GLU A 139 -6.17 -11.82 -3.09
C GLU A 139 -5.42 -10.53 -3.48
N MET A 140 -4.08 -10.55 -3.47
CA MET A 140 -3.26 -9.43 -3.96
C MET A 140 -3.36 -9.25 -5.50
N LYS A 141 -3.46 -10.35 -6.26
CA LYS A 141 -3.71 -10.32 -7.70
C LYS A 141 -5.08 -9.75 -8.02
N HIS A 142 -6.10 -9.98 -7.20
CA HIS A 142 -7.44 -9.41 -7.41
C HIS A 142 -7.45 -7.88 -7.21
N MET A 143 -6.67 -7.36 -6.26
CA MET A 143 -6.52 -5.91 -6.07
C MET A 143 -5.73 -5.22 -7.20
N THR A 144 -4.90 -5.96 -7.93
CA THR A 144 -4.05 -5.45 -9.02
C THR A 144 -4.48 -5.95 -10.40
N SER A 145 -5.54 -6.75 -10.49
CA SER A 145 -5.91 -7.48 -11.71
C SER A 145 -6.28 -6.54 -12.84
N GLU A 146 -6.96 -5.45 -12.52
CA GLU A 146 -7.43 -4.49 -13.53
C GLU A 146 -6.25 -3.68 -14.11
N VAL A 147 -5.28 -3.29 -13.27
CA VAL A 147 -4.07 -2.60 -13.71
C VAL A 147 -3.20 -3.52 -14.58
N ARG A 148 -3.09 -4.80 -14.21
CA ARG A 148 -2.31 -5.80 -14.96
C ARG A 148 -2.97 -6.17 -16.28
N LYS A 149 -4.28 -6.47 -16.28
CA LYS A 149 -5.05 -6.70 -17.52
C LYS A 149 -4.88 -5.54 -18.50
N LYS A 150 -4.87 -4.29 -18.02
CA LYS A 150 -4.64 -3.11 -18.84
C LYS A 150 -3.22 -3.05 -19.40
N SER A 151 -2.20 -3.44 -18.63
CA SER A 151 -0.82 -3.53 -19.17
C SER A 151 -0.70 -4.62 -20.22
N ASP A 152 -1.28 -5.79 -19.95
CA ASP A 152 -1.22 -6.95 -20.85
C ASP A 152 -1.91 -6.63 -22.19
N ILE A 153 -3.11 -6.02 -22.16
CA ILE A 153 -3.81 -5.55 -23.37
C ILE A 153 -2.98 -4.52 -24.15
N ARG A 154 -2.31 -3.58 -23.47
CA ARG A 154 -1.46 -2.57 -24.12
C ARG A 154 -0.21 -3.19 -24.77
N GLU A 155 0.35 -4.22 -24.15
CA GLU A 155 1.47 -4.98 -24.69
C GLU A 155 1.06 -5.73 -25.96
N GLU A 156 -0.08 -6.43 -25.94
CA GLU A 156 -0.63 -7.11 -27.12
C GLU A 156 -0.99 -6.13 -28.25
N ILE A 157 -1.57 -4.96 -27.93
CA ILE A 157 -1.82 -3.89 -28.92
C ILE A 157 -0.51 -3.44 -29.58
N THR A 158 0.54 -3.24 -28.79
CA THR A 158 1.87 -2.86 -29.30
C THR A 158 2.45 -3.95 -30.20
N PHE A 159 2.29 -5.21 -29.81
CA PHE A 159 2.71 -6.37 -30.60
C PHE A 159 2.05 -6.39 -31.98
N TYR A 160 0.73 -6.21 -32.06
CA TYR A 160 0.04 -6.18 -33.37
C TYR A 160 0.36 -4.91 -34.17
N LYS A 161 0.42 -3.74 -33.53
CA LYS A 161 0.77 -2.46 -34.19
C LYS A 161 2.16 -2.47 -34.83
N THR A 162 3.11 -3.18 -34.25
CA THR A 162 4.48 -3.27 -34.80
C THR A 162 4.60 -4.30 -35.93
N ARG A 163 3.75 -5.34 -35.95
CA ARG A 163 3.82 -6.45 -36.93
C ARG A 163 2.96 -6.23 -38.18
N ILE A 164 1.80 -5.57 -38.06
CA ILE A 164 0.92 -5.28 -39.22
C ILE A 164 1.68 -4.53 -40.34
N PRO A 165 2.49 -3.49 -40.08
CA PRO A 165 3.28 -2.82 -41.12
C PRO A 165 4.27 -3.76 -41.82
N LYS A 166 4.92 -4.65 -41.07
CA LYS A 166 5.85 -5.65 -41.62
C LYS A 166 5.13 -6.64 -42.54
N ALA A 167 3.93 -7.06 -42.17
CA ALA A 167 3.08 -7.92 -43.00
C ALA A 167 2.64 -7.21 -44.29
N LYS A 168 2.34 -5.90 -44.25
CA LYS A 168 2.03 -5.11 -45.45
C LYS A 168 3.21 -5.06 -46.43
N VAL A 169 4.42 -4.79 -45.93
CA VAL A 169 5.64 -4.80 -46.75
C VAL A 169 5.88 -6.18 -47.38
N ALA A 170 5.69 -7.26 -46.62
CA ALA A 170 5.79 -8.63 -47.15
C ALA A 170 4.78 -8.88 -48.29
N ILE A 171 3.53 -8.44 -48.14
CA ILE A 171 2.49 -8.57 -49.18
C ILE A 171 2.87 -7.77 -50.44
N GLU A 172 3.39 -6.55 -50.27
CA GLU A 172 3.87 -5.71 -51.36
C GLU A 172 5.01 -6.39 -52.13
N ASN A 173 6.03 -6.89 -51.43
CA ASN A 173 7.17 -7.60 -52.04
C ASN A 173 6.75 -8.85 -52.81
N VAL A 174 5.89 -9.69 -52.21
CA VAL A 174 5.37 -10.90 -52.88
C VAL A 174 4.51 -10.52 -54.10
N SER A 175 3.73 -9.44 -54.02
CA SER A 175 2.92 -8.96 -55.16
C SER A 175 3.78 -8.47 -56.33
N ALA A 176 4.92 -7.82 -56.05
CA ALA A 176 5.89 -7.40 -57.06
C ALA A 176 6.53 -8.62 -57.75
N LEU A 177 6.91 -9.65 -56.99
CA LEU A 177 7.46 -10.90 -57.54
C LEU A 177 6.46 -11.64 -58.44
N ILE A 178 5.17 -11.62 -58.13
CA ILE A 178 4.11 -12.21 -58.97
C ILE A 178 3.99 -11.50 -60.33
N ALA A 179 4.24 -10.18 -60.37
CA ALA A 179 4.15 -9.39 -61.59
C ALA A 179 5.29 -9.71 -62.58
N ILE A 180 6.46 -10.09 -62.07
CA ILE A 180 7.69 -10.33 -62.86
C ILE A 180 7.91 -11.83 -63.15
N ALA A 181 7.33 -12.73 -62.34
CA ALA A 181 7.46 -14.17 -62.51
C ALA A 181 6.88 -14.66 -63.86
N LYS A 182 7.74 -15.26 -64.69
CA LYS A 182 7.38 -15.86 -65.99
C LYS A 182 6.91 -17.32 -65.88
N ASP A 183 7.33 -18.03 -64.85
CA ASP A 183 6.96 -19.45 -64.64
C ASP A 183 5.58 -19.58 -63.98
N LYS A 184 4.71 -20.41 -64.56
CA LYS A 184 3.33 -20.62 -64.11
C LYS A 184 3.29 -21.28 -62.74
N SER A 185 4.18 -22.23 -62.46
CA SER A 185 4.20 -22.97 -61.18
C SER A 185 4.63 -22.09 -60.00
N LEU A 186 5.63 -21.22 -60.22
CA LEU A 186 6.05 -20.22 -59.26
C LEU A 186 4.96 -19.16 -59.01
N LYS A 187 4.26 -18.72 -60.06
CA LYS A 187 3.19 -17.73 -59.94
C LYS A 187 2.01 -18.25 -59.11
N GLU A 188 1.59 -19.49 -59.33
CA GLU A 188 0.53 -20.13 -58.53
C GLU A 188 0.95 -20.25 -57.05
N TYR A 189 2.20 -20.62 -56.76
CA TYR A 189 2.66 -20.73 -55.38
C TYR A 189 2.82 -19.38 -54.68
N LEU A 190 3.31 -18.36 -55.37
CA LEU A 190 3.37 -17.00 -54.82
C LEU A 190 1.96 -16.43 -54.57
N GLN A 191 0.97 -16.76 -55.40
CA GLN A 191 -0.43 -16.38 -55.17
C GLN A 191 -1.03 -17.05 -53.93
N ASP A 192 -0.73 -18.32 -53.69
CA ASP A 192 -1.12 -19.04 -52.47
C ASP A 192 -0.56 -18.33 -51.22
N ILE A 193 0.74 -18.03 -51.23
CA ILE A 193 1.42 -17.28 -50.16
C ILE A 193 0.80 -15.89 -49.96
N LEU A 194 0.55 -15.15 -51.05
CA LEU A 194 -0.07 -13.83 -50.97
C LEU A 194 -1.47 -13.91 -50.32
N SER A 195 -2.25 -14.93 -50.64
CA SER A 195 -3.58 -15.14 -50.04
C SER A 195 -3.49 -15.46 -48.55
N ASP A 196 -2.53 -16.29 -48.14
CA ASP A 196 -2.23 -16.62 -46.75
C ASP A 196 -1.86 -15.36 -45.97
N TRP A 197 -0.94 -14.54 -46.49
CA TRP A 197 -0.50 -13.30 -45.85
C TRP A 197 -1.60 -12.27 -45.74
N LYS A 198 -2.44 -12.10 -46.76
CA LYS A 198 -3.62 -11.21 -46.68
C LYS A 198 -4.61 -11.67 -45.60
N ARG A 199 -4.84 -12.97 -45.48
CA ARG A 199 -5.69 -13.54 -44.42
C ARG A 199 -5.08 -13.31 -43.03
N HIS A 200 -3.77 -13.53 -42.87
CA HIS A 200 -3.09 -13.26 -41.61
C HIS A 200 -3.12 -11.78 -41.24
N GLN A 201 -2.92 -10.87 -42.19
CA GLN A 201 -3.04 -9.43 -41.97
C GLN A 201 -4.44 -9.05 -41.48
N ALA A 202 -5.49 -9.52 -42.18
CA ALA A 202 -6.87 -9.25 -41.79
C ALA A 202 -7.20 -9.76 -40.38
N ASN A 203 -6.69 -10.94 -40.01
CA ASN A 203 -6.85 -11.47 -38.66
C ASN A 203 -6.13 -10.61 -37.60
N MET A 204 -4.90 -10.17 -37.87
CA MET A 204 -4.15 -9.29 -36.97
C MET A 204 -4.84 -7.92 -36.79
N GLU A 205 -5.38 -7.35 -37.87
CA GLU A 205 -6.13 -6.08 -37.83
C GLU A 205 -7.44 -6.24 -37.02
N SER A 206 -8.15 -7.36 -37.20
CA SER A 206 -9.35 -7.66 -36.42
C SER A 206 -9.06 -7.85 -34.93
N GLN A 207 -7.99 -8.56 -34.57
CA GLN A 207 -7.58 -8.74 -33.18
C GLN A 207 -7.13 -7.43 -32.54
N LEU A 208 -6.36 -6.61 -33.26
CA LEU A 208 -5.98 -5.28 -32.81
C LEU A 208 -7.21 -4.43 -32.49
N GLN A 209 -8.21 -4.42 -33.37
CA GLN A 209 -9.45 -3.66 -33.17
C GLN A 209 -10.24 -4.16 -31.95
N ALA A 210 -10.30 -5.47 -31.73
CA ALA A 210 -10.95 -6.06 -30.56
C ALA A 210 -10.25 -5.64 -29.25
N LEU A 211 -8.91 -5.68 -29.22
CA LEU A 211 -8.11 -5.27 -28.06
C LEU A 211 -8.22 -3.77 -27.80
N GLU A 212 -8.21 -2.92 -28.83
CA GLU A 212 -8.42 -1.48 -28.70
C GLU A 212 -9.82 -1.15 -28.15
N LEU A 213 -10.85 -1.89 -28.59
CA LEU A 213 -12.20 -1.74 -28.03
C LEU A 213 -12.26 -2.16 -26.56
N GLN A 214 -11.58 -3.24 -26.19
CA GLN A 214 -11.51 -3.70 -24.80
C GLN A 214 -10.77 -2.69 -23.91
N LEU A 215 -9.67 -2.11 -24.40
CA LEU A 215 -8.94 -1.06 -23.71
C LEU A 215 -9.82 0.18 -23.50
N ASN A 216 -10.53 0.62 -24.54
CA ASN A 216 -11.47 1.75 -24.45
C ASN A 216 -12.59 1.49 -23.44
N ARG A 217 -13.10 0.26 -23.33
CA ARG A 217 -14.09 -0.10 -22.30
C ARG A 217 -13.52 0.00 -20.89
N ILE A 218 -12.28 -0.44 -20.68
CA ILE A 218 -11.61 -0.32 -19.37
C ILE A 218 -11.34 1.15 -19.04
N GLU A 219 -10.84 1.95 -19.99
CA GLU A 219 -10.54 3.38 -19.78
C GLU A 219 -11.79 4.24 -19.57
N SER A 220 -12.90 3.92 -20.24
CA SER A 220 -14.19 4.60 -20.01
C SER A 220 -14.85 4.18 -18.69
N ALA A 221 -14.53 3.01 -18.14
CA ALA A 221 -14.92 2.65 -16.78
C ALA A 221 -14.11 3.42 -15.71
N GLU A 222 -12.87 3.83 -16.01
CA GLU A 222 -12.02 4.60 -15.09
C GLU A 222 -12.46 6.08 -14.96
N THR A 223 -13.02 6.71 -16.00
CA THR A 223 -13.56 8.10 -15.85
C THR A 223 -14.72 8.16 -14.85
N SER A 224 -15.29 7.01 -14.49
CA SER A 224 -16.28 6.84 -13.44
C SER A 224 -15.69 6.81 -12.02
N PHE A 225 -14.39 7.02 -11.77
CA PHE A 225 -13.82 6.92 -10.41
C PHE A 225 -14.54 7.78 -9.34
N SER A 226 -15.11 8.94 -9.69
CA SER A 226 -15.94 9.73 -8.76
C SER A 226 -17.29 9.05 -8.45
N ASP A 227 -17.95 8.48 -9.46
CA ASP A 227 -19.26 7.83 -9.34
C ASP A 227 -19.13 6.41 -8.75
N ALA A 228 -18.06 5.71 -9.13
CA ALA A 228 -17.63 4.45 -8.55
C ALA A 228 -17.26 4.65 -7.08
N SER A 229 -16.52 5.70 -6.70
CA SER A 229 -16.23 5.95 -5.27
C SER A 229 -17.50 6.17 -4.45
N GLN A 230 -18.50 6.89 -4.98
CA GLN A 230 -19.79 7.02 -4.29
C GLN A 230 -20.52 5.67 -4.17
N THR A 231 -20.48 4.85 -5.22
CA THR A 231 -21.12 3.52 -5.25
C THR A 231 -20.39 2.52 -4.33
N TYR A 232 -19.06 2.56 -4.30
CA TYR A 232 -18.21 1.77 -3.43
C TYR A 232 -18.37 2.19 -1.97
N LEU A 233 -18.37 3.49 -1.64
CA LEU A 233 -18.64 3.95 -0.28
C LEU A 233 -20.05 3.56 0.16
N LYS A 234 -21.07 3.72 -0.70
CA LYS A 234 -22.44 3.33 -0.37
C LYS A 234 -22.57 1.83 -0.12
N SER A 235 -21.97 0.99 -0.97
CA SER A 235 -21.97 -0.46 -0.78
C SER A 235 -21.10 -0.91 0.39
N PHE A 236 -20.02 -0.19 0.69
CA PHE A 236 -19.18 -0.41 1.89
C PHE A 236 -19.99 -0.16 3.15
N PHE A 237 -20.69 0.98 3.26
CA PHE A 237 -21.54 1.27 4.42
C PHE A 237 -22.74 0.33 4.50
N GLN A 238 -23.33 -0.08 3.38
CA GLN A 238 -24.43 -1.05 3.39
C GLN A 238 -24.00 -2.45 3.82
N LYS A 239 -22.85 -2.95 3.31
CA LYS A 239 -22.39 -4.31 3.60
C LYS A 239 -21.62 -4.40 4.91
N ARG A 240 -20.81 -3.41 5.25
CA ARG A 240 -19.87 -3.43 6.39
C ARG A 240 -20.28 -2.51 7.53
N GLY A 241 -21.26 -1.63 7.32
CA GLY A 241 -21.82 -0.79 8.39
C GLY A 241 -22.43 -1.61 9.52
N LEU A 242 -23.00 -2.79 9.23
CA LEU A 242 -23.52 -3.70 10.24
C LEU A 242 -22.42 -4.27 11.15
N TYR A 243 -21.25 -4.55 10.61
CA TYR A 243 -20.11 -5.01 11.41
C TYR A 243 -19.54 -3.90 12.28
N LEU A 244 -19.55 -2.66 11.78
CA LEU A 244 -19.16 -1.50 12.57
C LEU A 244 -20.13 -1.26 13.74
N THR A 245 -21.44 -1.38 13.52
CA THR A 245 -22.43 -1.24 14.61
C THR A 245 -22.32 -2.38 15.62
N GLN A 246 -22.09 -3.62 15.17
CA GLN A 246 -21.84 -4.76 16.05
C GLN A 246 -20.57 -4.57 16.90
N ALA A 247 -19.48 -4.08 16.31
CA ALA A 247 -18.25 -3.77 17.03
C ALA A 247 -18.48 -2.69 18.09
N LEU A 248 -19.25 -1.64 17.76
CA LEU A 248 -19.60 -0.57 18.70
C LEU A 248 -20.52 -1.08 19.83
N LEU A 249 -21.44 -2.00 19.53
CA LEU A 249 -22.29 -2.66 20.51
C LEU A 249 -21.44 -3.51 21.48
N VAL A 250 -20.46 -4.27 20.97
CA VAL A 250 -19.54 -5.04 21.81
C VAL A 250 -18.74 -4.12 22.74
N VAL A 251 -18.24 -2.99 22.24
CA VAL A 251 -17.58 -1.99 23.10
C VAL A 251 -18.52 -1.46 24.17
N ALA A 252 -19.75 -1.08 23.81
CA ALA A 252 -20.75 -0.61 24.77
C ALA A 252 -21.06 -1.68 25.83
N LEU A 253 -21.19 -2.95 25.44
CA LEU A 253 -21.42 -4.08 26.33
C LEU A 253 -20.25 -4.27 27.30
N ILE A 254 -19.00 -4.24 26.81
CA ILE A 254 -17.79 -4.33 27.63
C ILE A 254 -17.77 -3.20 28.67
N LEU A 255 -18.06 -1.97 28.25
CA LEU A 255 -18.09 -0.82 29.15
C LEU A 255 -19.21 -0.94 30.19
N LEU A 256 -20.39 -1.44 29.82
CA LEU A 256 -21.49 -1.69 30.77
C LEU A 256 -21.14 -2.79 31.79
N LEU A 257 -20.54 -3.89 31.34
CA LEU A 257 -20.07 -4.98 32.21
C LEU A 257 -18.95 -4.50 33.15
N SER A 258 -18.04 -3.66 32.66
CA SER A 258 -17.03 -3.00 33.49
C SER A 258 -17.65 -2.05 34.52
N ARG A 259 -18.65 -1.28 34.07
CA ARG A 259 -19.68 -0.57 34.86
C ARG A 259 -20.11 -1.31 36.11
N TYR A 260 -20.75 -2.44 35.81
CA TYR A 260 -21.43 -3.28 36.76
C TYR A 260 -20.47 -3.98 37.71
N SER A 261 -19.39 -4.56 37.19
CA SER A 261 -18.35 -5.21 37.99
C SER A 261 -17.67 -4.23 38.95
N HIS A 262 -17.39 -3.00 38.53
CA HIS A 262 -16.84 -1.99 39.44
C HIS A 262 -17.82 -1.64 40.58
N LYS A 263 -19.11 -1.50 40.27
CA LYS A 263 -20.17 -1.30 41.28
C LYS A 263 -20.27 -2.50 42.24
N LEU A 264 -20.07 -3.71 41.73
CA LEU A 264 -20.06 -4.94 42.52
C LEU A 264 -18.85 -5.01 43.45
N ILE A 265 -17.65 -4.66 42.96
CA ILE A 265 -16.41 -4.57 43.76
C ILE A 265 -16.59 -3.57 44.90
N MET A 266 -17.16 -2.39 44.62
CA MET A 266 -17.47 -1.39 45.65
C MET A 266 -18.47 -1.88 46.72
N ARG A 267 -19.32 -2.85 46.37
CA ARG A 267 -20.36 -3.37 47.27
C ARG A 267 -19.87 -4.57 48.08
N LEU A 268 -19.03 -5.43 47.50
CA LEU A 268 -18.59 -6.69 48.10
C LEU A 268 -17.27 -6.57 48.87
N VAL A 269 -16.39 -5.63 48.51
CA VAL A 269 -15.07 -5.51 49.15
C VAL A 269 -15.12 -4.52 50.32
N PRO A 270 -15.00 -4.97 51.58
CA PRO A 270 -14.93 -4.08 52.74
C PRO A 270 -13.64 -3.24 52.68
N GLY A 271 -13.75 -1.94 52.97
CA GLY A 271 -12.61 -0.99 52.97
C GLY A 271 -12.44 -0.17 51.68
N TYR A 272 -13.26 -0.37 50.64
CA TYR A 272 -13.18 0.40 49.39
C TYR A 272 -13.51 1.90 49.56
N ARG A 273 -14.26 2.26 50.62
CA ARG A 273 -14.67 3.64 50.96
C ARG A 273 -13.80 4.31 52.02
N MET A 274 -12.75 3.65 52.52
CA MET A 274 -11.88 4.24 53.54
C MET A 274 -10.96 5.32 52.94
N GLU A 275 -10.66 6.35 53.73
CA GLU A 275 -9.87 7.53 53.33
C GLU A 275 -8.43 7.15 52.92
N HIS A 276 -7.87 6.11 53.57
CA HIS A 276 -6.57 5.52 53.24
C HIS A 276 -6.78 4.14 52.61
N ARG A 277 -6.93 4.09 51.28
CA ARG A 277 -7.11 2.81 50.57
C ARG A 277 -5.82 1.99 50.62
N SER A 278 -5.94 0.75 51.10
CA SER A 278 -4.82 -0.20 51.11
C SER A 278 -4.28 -0.46 49.70
N PHE A 279 -2.98 -0.76 49.61
CA PHE A 279 -2.31 -1.04 48.34
C PHE A 279 -3.03 -2.10 47.49
N ARG A 280 -3.56 -3.15 48.13
CA ARG A 280 -4.27 -4.24 47.44
C ARG A 280 -5.55 -3.76 46.74
N ILE A 281 -6.27 -2.83 47.36
CA ILE A 281 -7.51 -2.26 46.78
C ILE A 281 -7.18 -1.36 45.59
N ARG A 282 -6.12 -0.55 45.68
CA ARG A 282 -5.63 0.26 44.54
C ARG A 282 -5.14 -0.60 43.38
N LEU A 283 -4.40 -1.67 43.68
CA LEU A 283 -3.92 -2.61 42.67
C LEU A 283 -5.09 -3.31 41.96
N LEU A 284 -6.11 -3.74 42.69
CA LEU A 284 -7.31 -4.37 42.11
C LEU A 284 -8.02 -3.43 41.13
N ASP A 285 -8.18 -2.15 41.50
CA ASP A 285 -8.82 -1.14 40.64
C ASP A 285 -7.99 -0.88 39.37
N LEU A 286 -6.66 -0.81 39.52
CA LEU A 286 -5.73 -0.68 38.39
C LEU A 286 -5.83 -1.87 37.43
N VAL A 287 -5.82 -3.10 37.96
CA VAL A 287 -5.92 -4.33 37.16
C VAL A 287 -7.27 -4.39 36.43
N HIS A 288 -8.38 -4.10 37.13
CA HIS A 288 -9.71 -4.05 36.51
C HIS A 288 -9.76 -3.05 35.34
N ARG A 289 -9.17 -1.88 35.53
CA ARG A 289 -9.09 -0.84 34.48
C ARG A 289 -8.22 -1.28 33.31
N MET A 290 -7.07 -1.90 33.56
CA MET A 290 -6.19 -2.44 32.52
C MET A 290 -6.90 -3.53 31.69
N ILE A 291 -7.62 -4.44 32.34
CA ILE A 291 -8.39 -5.48 31.67
C ILE A 291 -9.49 -4.86 30.81
N THR A 292 -10.23 -3.88 31.33
CA THR A 292 -11.30 -3.21 30.58
C THR A 292 -10.76 -2.53 29.31
N ILE A 293 -9.62 -1.83 29.42
CA ILE A 293 -8.97 -1.18 28.27
C ILE A 293 -8.54 -2.23 27.24
N SER A 294 -7.89 -3.31 27.68
CA SER A 294 -7.48 -4.41 26.80
C SER A 294 -8.67 -5.03 26.07
N LEU A 295 -9.76 -5.32 26.78
CA LEU A 295 -10.98 -5.88 26.19
C LEU A 295 -11.64 -4.92 25.19
N THR A 296 -11.64 -3.62 25.49
CA THR A 296 -12.18 -2.59 24.59
C THR A 296 -11.37 -2.49 23.30
N LEU A 297 -10.06 -2.74 23.39
CA LEU A 297 -9.14 -2.70 22.26
C LEU A 297 -9.26 -3.95 21.37
N VAL A 298 -9.32 -5.13 22.00
CA VAL A 298 -9.36 -6.43 21.31
C VAL A 298 -10.78 -6.80 20.86
N GLY A 299 -11.82 -6.39 21.59
CA GLY A 299 -13.22 -6.74 21.32
C GLY A 299 -13.68 -6.46 19.89
N PRO A 300 -13.48 -5.24 19.35
CA PRO A 300 -13.77 -4.93 17.95
C PRO A 300 -13.02 -5.83 16.96
N MET A 301 -11.77 -6.19 17.24
CA MET A 301 -10.98 -7.05 16.34
C MET A 301 -11.58 -8.45 16.24
N VAL A 302 -12.08 -8.99 17.35
CA VAL A 302 -12.78 -10.29 17.35
C VAL A 302 -14.03 -10.23 16.49
N VAL A 303 -14.80 -9.15 16.56
CA VAL A 303 -15.99 -8.96 15.71
C VAL A 303 -15.62 -8.93 14.23
N PHE A 304 -14.57 -8.19 13.86
CA PHE A 304 -14.12 -8.14 12.46
C PHE A 304 -13.58 -9.48 11.98
N TYR A 305 -12.89 -10.22 12.84
CA TYR A 305 -12.38 -11.56 12.52
C TYR A 305 -13.52 -12.57 12.31
N VAL A 306 -14.50 -12.62 13.22
CA VAL A 306 -15.64 -13.55 13.12
C VAL A 306 -16.52 -13.26 11.90
N ASN A 307 -16.67 -11.99 11.55
CA ASN A 307 -17.42 -11.58 10.35
C ASN A 307 -16.61 -11.69 9.05
N GLU A 308 -15.40 -12.28 9.11
CA GLU A 308 -14.47 -12.46 7.98
C GLU A 308 -14.17 -11.16 7.21
N ASP A 309 -14.31 -10.00 7.90
CA ASP A 309 -14.04 -8.69 7.32
C ASP A 309 -12.57 -8.33 7.50
N TRP A 310 -11.76 -8.77 6.53
CA TRP A 310 -10.32 -8.49 6.50
C TRP A 310 -9.96 -7.00 6.36
N VAL A 311 -10.85 -6.18 5.80
CA VAL A 311 -10.57 -4.74 5.59
C VAL A 311 -10.68 -3.99 6.91
N LEU A 312 -11.79 -4.16 7.63
CA LEU A 312 -11.96 -3.56 8.95
C LEU A 312 -10.98 -4.15 9.96
N PHE A 313 -10.68 -5.45 9.86
CA PHE A 313 -9.67 -6.10 10.69
C PHE A 313 -8.28 -5.49 10.49
N SER A 314 -7.80 -5.39 9.23
CA SER A 314 -6.47 -4.84 8.93
C SER A 314 -6.35 -3.35 9.28
N LEU A 315 -7.37 -2.54 8.96
CA LEU A 315 -7.44 -1.14 9.39
C LEU A 315 -7.43 -1.02 10.91
N GLY A 316 -8.14 -1.91 11.59
CA GLY A 316 -8.16 -2.03 13.03
C GLY A 316 -6.78 -2.33 13.61
N VAL A 317 -6.09 -3.35 13.11
CA VAL A 317 -4.72 -3.70 13.51
C VAL A 317 -3.75 -2.55 13.28
N LEU A 318 -3.86 -1.83 12.17
CA LEU A 318 -3.04 -0.65 11.89
C LEU A 318 -3.26 0.44 12.95
N LEU A 319 -4.50 0.70 13.33
CA LEU A 319 -4.84 1.65 14.41
C LEU A 319 -4.24 1.19 15.75
N LEU A 320 -4.31 -0.11 16.07
CA LEU A 320 -3.71 -0.67 17.28
C LEU A 320 -2.20 -0.51 17.31
N LEU A 321 -1.52 -0.74 16.18
CA LEU A 321 -0.08 -0.52 16.07
C LEU A 321 0.27 0.95 16.27
N GLY A 322 -0.52 1.87 15.70
CA GLY A 322 -0.38 3.30 15.94
C GLY A 322 -0.53 3.67 17.42
N ALA A 323 -1.55 3.12 18.10
CA ALA A 323 -1.76 3.33 19.53
C ALA A 323 -0.65 2.68 20.39
N ALA A 324 -0.15 1.51 20.01
CA ALA A 324 0.97 0.86 20.71
C ALA A 324 2.26 1.67 20.57
N TRP A 325 2.49 2.27 19.40
CA TRP A 325 3.64 3.13 19.16
C TRP A 325 3.60 4.40 20.03
N THR A 326 2.46 5.06 20.15
CA THR A 326 2.31 6.22 21.04
C THR A 326 2.41 5.83 22.52
N LEU A 327 1.92 4.66 22.91
CA LEU A 327 2.04 4.17 24.27
C LEU A 327 3.50 3.86 24.64
N ARG A 328 4.27 3.30 23.71
CA ARG A 328 5.71 3.03 23.89
C ARG A 328 6.50 4.28 24.23
N THR A 329 6.15 5.43 23.64
CA THR A 329 6.83 6.70 23.93
C THR A 329 6.25 7.42 25.16
N ALA A 330 4.96 7.24 25.45
CA ALA A 330 4.29 7.88 26.58
C ALA A 330 4.64 7.25 27.94
N ILE A 331 4.71 5.92 28.07
CA ILE A 331 4.94 5.24 29.36
C ILE A 331 6.25 5.69 30.05
N PRO A 332 7.42 5.70 29.37
CA PRO A 332 8.68 6.06 30.03
C PRO A 332 8.66 7.47 30.61
N ARG A 333 7.96 8.41 29.96
CA ARG A 333 7.84 9.81 30.39
C ARG A 333 7.16 9.94 31.76
N TYR A 334 6.22 9.07 32.10
CA TYR A 334 5.42 9.15 33.33
C TYR A 334 5.88 8.17 34.43
N TRP A 335 6.99 7.47 34.24
CA TRP A 335 7.42 6.39 35.13
C TRP A 335 7.63 6.82 36.59
N GLN A 336 8.24 8.00 36.81
CA GLN A 336 8.45 8.54 38.17
C GLN A 336 7.14 8.92 38.86
N GLN A 337 6.19 9.52 38.13
CA GLN A 337 4.88 9.88 38.65
C GLN A 337 4.07 8.63 39.04
N ILE A 338 4.15 7.55 38.23
CA ILE A 338 3.52 6.26 38.54
C ILE A 338 4.06 5.66 39.85
N ARG A 339 5.38 5.75 40.09
CA ARG A 339 5.99 5.26 41.34
C ARG A 339 5.48 6.02 42.56
N ILE A 340 5.37 7.35 42.47
CA ILE A 340 4.84 8.19 43.57
C ILE A 340 3.36 7.91 43.79
N TYR A 341 2.56 7.80 42.72
CA TYR A 341 1.13 7.47 42.80
C TYR A 341 0.87 6.12 43.51
N LEU A 342 1.74 5.15 43.28
CA LEU A 342 1.72 3.84 43.94
C LEU A 342 2.24 3.87 45.38
N ASN A 343 2.65 5.03 45.91
CA ASN A 343 3.24 5.20 47.23
C ASN A 343 4.57 4.43 47.43
N ILE A 344 5.30 4.16 46.33
CA ILE A 344 6.61 3.44 46.32
C ILE A 344 7.75 4.41 45.92
N GLY A 345 7.44 5.69 45.72
CA GLY A 345 8.38 6.72 45.28
C GLY A 345 9.23 7.33 46.41
N SER A 346 9.92 8.43 46.05
CA SER A 346 10.68 9.30 46.97
C SER A 346 9.78 10.05 47.95
N VAL A 347 8.50 10.21 47.60
CA VAL A 347 7.47 10.81 48.43
C VAL A 347 6.40 9.78 48.76
N ARG A 348 6.05 9.69 50.03
CA ARG A 348 5.04 8.76 50.55
C ARG A 348 3.92 9.46 51.31
N GLU A 349 2.73 8.86 51.27
CA GLU A 349 1.57 9.30 52.05
C GLU A 349 1.86 9.20 53.56
N GLY A 350 1.48 10.25 54.31
CA GLY A 350 1.69 10.35 55.75
C GLY A 350 3.07 10.84 56.17
N GLU A 351 4.02 10.98 55.24
CA GLU A 351 5.37 11.48 55.53
C GLU A 351 5.46 13.00 55.40
N ARG A 352 6.53 13.58 55.98
CA ARG A 352 6.85 15.01 55.94
C ARG A 352 7.66 15.31 54.67
N ILE A 353 7.28 16.37 53.97
CA ILE A 353 8.05 16.96 52.87
C ILE A 353 8.37 18.43 53.17
N LEU A 354 9.44 18.94 52.58
CA LEU A 354 9.74 20.38 52.58
C LEU A 354 9.37 20.92 51.19
N PHE A 355 8.41 21.84 51.14
CA PHE A 355 7.92 22.42 49.89
C PHE A 355 7.80 23.94 50.07
N GLU A 356 8.40 24.70 49.16
CA GLU A 356 8.43 26.18 49.20
C GLU A 356 8.91 26.75 50.55
N GLY A 357 9.86 26.07 51.20
CA GLY A 357 10.43 26.50 52.48
C GLY A 357 9.58 26.16 53.71
N LEU A 358 8.38 25.63 53.53
CA LEU A 358 7.50 25.19 54.62
C LEU A 358 7.42 23.66 54.67
N PRO A 359 7.32 23.06 55.86
CA PRO A 359 7.12 21.63 55.98
C PRO A 359 5.64 21.28 55.84
N TRP A 360 5.35 20.30 55.01
CA TRP A 360 3.99 19.83 54.74
C TRP A 360 3.89 18.33 54.98
N ARG A 361 2.72 17.88 55.44
CA ARG A 361 2.37 16.47 55.49
C ARG A 361 1.66 16.08 54.20
N VAL A 362 2.08 14.98 53.59
CA VAL A 362 1.42 14.42 52.42
C VAL A 362 0.16 13.69 52.88
N LYS A 363 -1.01 14.31 52.72
CA LYS A 363 -2.28 13.71 53.18
C LYS A 363 -2.75 12.59 52.25
N LYS A 364 -2.79 12.87 50.95
CA LYS A 364 -3.24 11.91 49.93
C LYS A 364 -2.51 12.18 48.61
N ILE A 365 -1.88 11.14 48.05
CA ILE A 365 -1.29 11.20 46.71
C ILE A 365 -2.36 10.86 45.69
N ASP A 366 -2.55 11.77 44.75
CA ASP A 366 -3.42 11.60 43.58
C ASP A 366 -2.79 12.38 42.40
N ILE A 367 -3.44 12.41 41.24
CA ILE A 367 -3.01 13.28 40.11
C ILE A 367 -2.78 14.72 40.59
N PHE A 368 -3.66 15.16 41.49
CA PHE A 368 -3.47 16.34 42.30
C PHE A 368 -3.40 15.93 43.77
N THR A 369 -2.19 15.99 44.31
CA THR A 369 -1.89 15.61 45.68
C THR A 369 -2.33 16.71 46.65
N LEU A 370 -2.86 16.30 47.79
CA LEU A 370 -3.27 17.19 48.87
C LEU A 370 -2.19 17.20 49.96
N LEU A 371 -1.62 18.38 50.18
CA LEU A 371 -0.69 18.68 51.24
C LEU A 371 -1.42 19.40 52.37
N GLU A 372 -1.05 19.10 53.62
CA GLU A 372 -1.66 19.70 54.80
C GLU A 372 -0.56 20.07 55.79
N ASN A 373 -0.60 21.28 56.34
CA ASN A 373 0.21 21.67 57.48
C ASN A 373 -0.65 21.58 58.74
N PRO A 374 -0.41 20.61 59.63
CA PRO A 374 -1.27 20.37 60.78
C PRO A 374 -1.18 21.46 61.86
N ASP A 375 -0.04 22.14 62.03
CA ASP A 375 0.11 23.21 63.04
C ASP A 375 -0.53 24.52 62.55
N ALA A 376 -0.43 24.81 61.26
CA ALA A 376 -1.02 26.01 60.64
C ALA A 376 -2.49 25.82 60.22
N GLY A 377 -2.98 24.58 60.13
CA GLY A 377 -4.35 24.27 59.69
C GLY A 377 -4.64 24.59 58.21
N ILE A 378 -3.59 24.78 57.41
CA ILE A 378 -3.68 25.11 55.97
C ILE A 378 -3.48 23.88 55.09
N SER A 379 -4.12 23.87 53.93
CA SER A 379 -3.99 22.79 52.95
C SER A 379 -3.77 23.31 51.54
N GLN A 380 -2.87 22.68 50.79
CA GLN A 380 -2.51 23.07 49.43
C GLN A 380 -2.65 21.86 48.48
N ARG A 381 -3.19 22.11 47.28
CA ARG A 381 -3.32 21.08 46.25
C ARG A 381 -2.28 21.32 45.16
N ILE A 382 -1.41 20.34 44.93
CA ILE A 382 -0.33 20.44 43.94
C ILE A 382 -0.39 19.30 42.93
N ALA A 383 0.15 19.53 41.73
CA ALA A 383 0.27 18.50 40.71
C ALA A 383 1.31 17.45 41.12
N ILE A 384 1.07 16.18 40.80
CA ILE A 384 1.99 15.08 41.15
C ILE A 384 3.40 15.25 40.56
N GLU A 385 3.51 15.96 39.43
CA GLU A 385 4.79 16.28 38.79
C GLU A 385 5.72 17.08 39.70
N GLN A 386 5.19 17.98 40.52
CA GLN A 386 5.99 18.79 41.46
C GLN A 386 6.57 17.98 42.62
N LEU A 387 6.10 16.74 42.83
CA LEU A 387 6.61 15.84 43.89
C LEU A 387 7.79 14.98 43.42
N VAL A 388 8.10 14.95 42.12
CA VAL A 388 9.11 14.05 41.55
C VAL A 388 10.50 14.28 42.13
N ASP A 389 10.88 15.55 42.31
CA ASP A 389 12.20 15.93 42.83
C ASP A 389 12.25 16.08 44.36
N LEU A 390 11.09 15.95 45.02
CA LEU A 390 10.98 16.05 46.47
C LEU A 390 11.30 14.71 47.14
N LYS A 391 11.77 14.81 48.38
CA LYS A 391 12.07 13.66 49.24
C LYS A 391 11.24 13.77 50.50
N SER A 392 10.47 12.74 50.82
CA SER A 392 9.79 12.64 52.09
C SER A 392 10.65 11.97 53.14
N ARG A 393 10.34 12.27 54.41
CA ARG A 393 10.94 11.61 55.56
C ARG A 393 9.87 11.25 56.59
N PRO A 394 10.09 10.18 57.39
CA PRO A 394 9.19 9.83 58.47
C PRO A 394 9.01 10.99 59.45
N MET A 395 7.77 11.13 59.94
CA MET A 395 7.43 12.11 60.96
C MET A 395 8.07 11.71 62.30
N ARG A 396 8.71 12.68 62.97
CA ARG A 396 9.02 12.57 64.40
C ARG A 396 8.08 13.48 65.19
N ASN A 397 7.67 13.05 66.37
CA ASN A 397 6.69 13.78 67.21
C ASN A 397 7.24 15.07 67.81
N ASP A 398 8.56 15.26 67.81
CA ASP A 398 9.28 16.38 68.44
C ASP A 398 9.54 17.56 67.49
N GLU A 399 9.15 17.47 66.23
CA GLU A 399 9.46 18.50 65.24
C GLU A 399 8.25 19.35 64.88
N PRO A 400 8.33 20.69 64.97
CA PRO A 400 7.24 21.58 64.57
C PRO A 400 7.04 21.62 63.05
N TRP A 401 5.78 21.80 62.64
CA TRP A 401 5.33 22.00 61.26
C TRP A 401 5.18 23.47 60.89
N PHE A 402 5.04 24.34 61.89
CA PHE A 402 5.06 25.78 61.66
C PHE A 402 5.78 26.46 62.84
N PRO A 403 6.46 27.60 62.63
CA PRO A 403 7.18 28.29 63.71
C PRO A 403 6.29 28.72 64.88
N CYS A 404 4.98 28.83 64.67
CA CYS A 404 3.99 29.14 65.70
C CYS A 404 2.71 28.32 65.49
N ARG A 405 1.89 28.23 66.54
CA ARG A 405 0.51 27.71 66.45
C ARG A 405 -0.49 28.84 66.66
N LYS A 406 -1.73 28.58 66.27
CA LYS A 406 -2.84 29.46 66.65
C LYS A 406 -2.88 29.57 68.17
N GLU A 407 -3.10 30.80 68.66
CA GLU A 407 -3.08 31.21 70.06
C GLU A 407 -1.70 31.33 70.73
N ASP A 408 -0.60 31.03 70.03
CA ASP A 408 0.75 31.21 70.57
C ASP A 408 1.14 32.70 70.61
N TRP A 409 2.03 33.04 71.55
CA TRP A 409 2.65 34.36 71.63
C TRP A 409 3.97 34.37 70.87
N VAL A 410 4.11 35.31 69.94
CA VAL A 410 5.33 35.48 69.13
C VAL A 410 5.95 36.86 69.36
N LEU A 411 7.28 36.89 69.29
CA LEU A 411 8.07 38.12 69.32
C LEU A 411 8.56 38.40 67.91
N LEU A 412 8.12 39.51 67.32
CA LEU A 412 8.56 39.97 66.00
C LEU A 412 9.98 40.57 66.11
N SER A 413 10.68 40.67 64.97
CA SER A 413 12.02 41.29 64.88
C SER A 413 12.08 42.70 65.46
N ASP A 414 10.95 43.40 65.40
CA ASP A 414 10.83 44.81 65.79
C ASP A 414 10.52 44.96 67.29
N GLY A 415 10.55 43.85 68.05
CA GLY A 415 10.30 43.82 69.50
C GLY A 415 8.83 43.77 69.91
N VAL A 416 7.90 43.85 68.95
CA VAL A 416 6.46 43.77 69.17
C VAL A 416 6.04 42.35 69.57
N ARG A 417 5.22 42.25 70.63
CA ARG A 417 4.65 40.99 71.12
C ARG A 417 3.19 40.88 70.71
N GLY A 418 2.89 39.90 69.86
CA GLY A 418 1.54 39.61 69.38
C GLY A 418 1.12 38.18 69.69
N LYS A 419 -0.18 37.98 69.92
CA LYS A 419 -0.79 36.66 69.98
C LYS A 419 -1.31 36.28 68.60
N VAL A 420 -0.97 35.09 68.12
CA VAL A 420 -1.42 34.58 66.82
C VAL A 420 -2.90 34.24 66.87
N VAL A 421 -3.71 34.89 66.03
CA VAL A 421 -5.17 34.66 65.95
C VAL A 421 -5.56 33.88 64.70
N GLY A 422 -4.81 34.02 63.62
CA GLY A 422 -5.08 33.35 62.35
C GLY A 422 -3.80 33.06 61.59
N ILE A 423 -3.76 31.93 60.90
CA ILE A 423 -2.68 31.58 59.97
C ILE A 423 -3.35 31.29 58.62
N SER A 424 -2.94 32.03 57.59
CA SER A 424 -3.35 31.79 56.20
C SER A 424 -2.13 31.44 55.35
N HIS A 425 -2.33 31.16 54.06
CA HIS A 425 -1.21 30.92 53.13
C HIS A 425 -0.40 32.18 52.85
N GLU A 426 -0.99 33.37 53.06
CA GLU A 426 -0.38 34.65 52.67
C GLU A 426 0.17 35.43 53.88
N PHE A 427 -0.48 35.32 55.04
CA PHE A 427 -0.12 36.10 56.22
C PHE A 427 -0.49 35.39 57.53
N VAL A 428 0.17 35.84 58.61
CA VAL A 428 -0.13 35.44 59.99
C VAL A 428 -0.75 36.65 60.69
N GLU A 429 -1.98 36.49 61.19
CA GLU A 429 -2.69 37.53 61.94
C GLU A 429 -2.26 37.53 63.39
N LEU A 430 -1.87 38.70 63.88
CA LEU A 430 -1.40 38.92 65.24
C LEU A 430 -2.27 39.97 65.92
N VAL A 431 -2.65 39.71 67.17
CA VAL A 431 -3.25 40.71 68.06
C VAL A 431 -2.20 41.13 69.08
N GLU A 432 -1.82 42.40 69.04
CA GLU A 432 -0.83 42.95 69.96
C GLU A 432 -1.33 42.96 71.40
N ARG A 433 -0.42 42.73 72.36
CA ARG A 433 -0.72 42.96 73.78
C ARG A 433 -0.53 44.44 74.10
N GLY A 434 -1.53 45.24 73.76
CA GLY A 434 -1.44 46.69 73.97
C GLY A 434 -2.77 47.39 73.73
N GLY A 435 -3.60 47.45 74.76
CA GLY A 435 -4.75 48.33 74.83
C GLY A 435 -4.88 48.83 76.26
N ALA A 436 -4.14 49.89 76.59
CA ALA A 436 -4.40 50.71 77.76
C ALA A 436 -4.49 52.16 77.27
N HIS A 437 -5.74 52.59 77.07
CA HIS A 437 -6.25 53.96 76.88
C HIS A 437 -5.64 54.89 75.83
#